data_AF-A0A1Y3PPT3-F1
#
_entry.id   AF-A0A1Y3PPT3-F1
#
_cell.length_a   1.000
_cell.length_b   1.000
_cell.length_c   1.000
_cell.angle_alpha   90.00
_cell.angle_beta   90.00
_cell.angle_gamma   90.00
#
_symmetry.space_group_name_H-M   'P 1'
#
loop_
_entity.id
_entity.type
_entity.pdbx_description
1 polymer ?
#
loop_
_entity_poly.entity_id
_entity_poly.type
_entity_poly.pdbx_seq_one_letter_code
_entity_poly.pdbx_strand_id
1 'polypeptide(L)'
;MFNFIYYIYLGLVFAGLYIWLFIKLIRILDITKTGITAKDFLSHHTGFEGIVVLIEDKILQGDAQFYKKLFSLLKRRGKLLVVKIDFDDDSMHEEIAKLLTYFEAKGLTSIYHHNKSGKKLIFDLSAHSGYGQRDIYLEVRKRLINFG
;
A
#
# COMPACT_ATOMS: atom_id res chain seq x y z
N MET A 1 29.42 17.83 40.57
CA MET A 1 29.90 16.89 39.54
C MET A 1 28.80 15.97 38.99
N PHE A 2 27.81 15.55 39.80
CA PHE A 2 26.72 14.65 39.38
C PHE A 2 25.74 15.22 38.33
N ASN A 3 25.45 16.53 38.33
CA ASN A 3 24.51 17.12 37.37
C ASN A 3 24.99 17.06 35.92
N PHE A 4 26.30 17.18 35.67
CA PHE A 4 26.83 17.24 34.30
C PHE A 4 26.68 15.89 33.56
N ILE A 5 26.90 14.78 34.27
CA ILE A 5 26.74 13.42 33.73
C ILE A 5 25.25 13.13 33.45
N TYR A 6 24.34 13.61 34.30
CA TYR A 6 22.90 13.48 34.09
C TYR A 6 22.43 14.18 32.81
N TYR A 7 22.89 15.40 32.54
CA TYR A 7 22.55 16.12 31.31
C TYR A 7 23.11 15.48 30.03
N ILE A 8 24.30 14.87 30.10
CA ILE A 8 24.88 14.11 28.98
C ILE A 8 24.03 12.87 28.68
N TYR A 9 23.61 12.14 29.72
CA TYR A 9 22.75 10.97 29.57
C TYR A 9 21.36 11.34 29.01
N LEU A 10 20.77 12.42 29.52
CA LEU A 10 19.49 12.93 29.03
C LEU A 10 19.60 13.33 27.55
N GLY A 11 20.68 14.01 27.16
CA GLY A 11 20.94 14.40 25.77
C GLY A 11 21.11 13.21 24.82
N LEU A 12 21.79 12.14 25.26
CA LEU A 12 21.93 10.89 24.50
C LEU A 12 20.59 10.17 24.30
N VAL A 13 19.74 10.12 25.32
CA VAL A 13 18.40 9.51 25.24
C VAL A 13 17.51 10.28 24.28
N PHE A 14 17.49 11.62 24.35
CA PHE A 14 16.74 12.44 23.40
C PHE A 14 17.29 12.28 21.97
N ALA A 15 18.61 12.31 21.77
CA ALA A 15 19.22 12.10 20.45
C ALA A 15 18.85 10.73 19.85
N GLY A 16 18.87 9.66 20.65
CA GLY A 16 18.44 8.33 20.23
C GLY A 16 16.96 8.27 19.85
N LEU A 17 16.10 8.97 20.59
CA LEU A 17 14.66 9.06 20.31
C LEU A 17 14.39 9.79 18.99
N TYR A 18 15.10 10.89 18.72
CA TYR A 18 15.01 11.64 17.47
C TYR A 18 15.49 10.82 16.28
N ILE A 19 16.63 10.12 16.39
CA ILE A 19 17.14 9.24 15.32
C ILE A 19 16.12 8.13 15.03
N TRP A 20 15.52 7.55 16.07
CA TRP A 20 14.49 6.50 15.90
C TRP A 20 13.22 7.02 15.24
N LEU A 21 12.73 8.21 15.64
CA LEU A 21 11.63 8.90 14.98
C LEU A 21 11.96 9.20 13.52
N PHE A 22 13.17 9.69 13.24
CA PHE A 22 13.63 10.01 11.90
C PHE A 22 13.72 8.77 11.00
N ILE A 23 14.22 7.64 11.53
CA ILE A 23 14.27 6.35 10.81
C ILE A 23 12.86 5.82 10.53
N LYS A 24 11.93 5.94 11.49
CA LYS A 24 10.52 5.61 11.26
C LYS A 24 9.91 6.50 10.18
N LEU A 25 10.18 7.80 10.23
CA LEU A 25 9.69 8.76 9.24
C LEU A 25 10.22 8.44 7.84
N ILE A 26 11.52 8.16 7.70
CA ILE A 26 12.15 7.76 6.44
C ILE A 26 11.54 6.44 5.92
N ARG A 27 11.29 5.46 6.79
CA ARG A 27 10.65 4.19 6.38
C ARG A 27 9.19 4.36 5.94
N ILE A 28 8.45 5.28 6.55
CA ILE A 28 7.08 5.62 6.14
C ILE A 28 7.11 6.32 4.77
N LEU A 29 8.03 7.28 4.58
CA LEU A 29 8.28 7.98 3.31
C LEU A 29 8.71 7.05 2.17
N ASP A 30 9.48 6.00 2.46
CA ASP A 30 9.95 5.04 1.46
C ASP A 30 8.81 4.12 0.96
N ILE A 31 7.83 3.84 1.82
CA ILE A 31 6.64 3.04 1.48
C ILE A 31 5.61 3.91 0.73
N THR A 32 5.53 5.21 1.04
CA THR A 32 4.67 6.12 0.29
C THR A 32 5.17 6.42 -1.13
N LYS A 33 6.46 6.22 -1.43
CA LYS A 33 7.02 6.39 -2.79
C LYS A 33 6.71 5.26 -3.79
N THR A 34 6.25 4.10 -3.34
CA THR A 34 6.08 2.93 -4.22
C THR A 34 4.73 2.84 -4.95
N GLY A 35 3.86 3.84 -4.84
CA GLY A 35 2.56 3.85 -5.52
C GLY A 35 2.41 5.02 -6.49
N ILE A 36 1.68 4.80 -7.58
CA ILE A 36 1.30 5.82 -8.56
C ILE A 36 -0.12 6.33 -8.26
N THR A 37 -0.50 7.48 -8.81
CA THR A 37 -1.85 8.02 -8.67
C THR A 37 -2.84 7.35 -9.63
N ALA A 38 -4.14 7.50 -9.37
CA ALA A 38 -5.20 7.06 -10.28
C ALA A 38 -5.04 7.69 -11.68
N LYS A 39 -4.69 8.98 -11.73
CA LYS A 39 -4.43 9.72 -12.96
C LYS A 39 -3.27 9.12 -13.77
N ASP A 40 -2.13 8.88 -13.12
CA ASP A 40 -0.96 8.29 -13.78
C ASP A 40 -1.28 6.90 -14.35
N PHE A 41 -2.07 6.11 -13.62
CA PHE A 41 -2.48 4.80 -14.10
C PHE A 41 -3.30 4.91 -15.39
N LEU A 42 -4.34 5.75 -15.38
CA LEU A 42 -5.24 5.94 -16.52
C LEU A 42 -4.53 6.53 -17.74
N SER A 43 -3.54 7.38 -17.55
CA SER A 43 -2.81 8.02 -18.65
C SER A 43 -1.68 7.16 -19.23
N HIS A 44 -0.97 6.37 -18.42
CA HIS A 44 0.29 5.74 -18.84
C HIS A 44 0.38 4.23 -18.61
N HIS A 45 -0.54 3.63 -17.85
CA HIS A 45 -0.41 2.24 -17.39
C HIS A 45 -1.65 1.36 -17.66
N THR A 46 -2.58 1.82 -18.49
CA THR A 46 -3.74 1.03 -18.94
C THR A 46 -3.37 -0.22 -19.75
N GLY A 47 -2.12 -0.34 -20.22
CA GLY A 47 -1.57 -1.54 -20.85
C GLY A 47 -0.70 -2.42 -19.93
N PHE A 48 -0.66 -2.14 -18.62
CA PHE A 48 0.21 -2.85 -17.69
C PHE A 48 -0.22 -4.32 -17.51
N GLU A 49 0.65 -5.27 -17.82
CA GLU A 49 0.39 -6.70 -17.55
C GLU A 49 1.06 -7.13 -16.24
N GLY A 50 0.25 -7.54 -15.26
CA GLY A 50 0.70 -7.98 -13.94
C GLY A 50 -0.36 -7.82 -12.87
N ILE A 51 0.07 -7.75 -11.62
CA ILE A 51 -0.79 -7.51 -10.47
C ILE A 51 -0.94 -6.01 -10.27
N VAL A 52 -2.17 -5.52 -10.22
CA VAL A 52 -2.51 -4.13 -9.88
C VAL A 52 -3.18 -4.13 -8.51
N VAL A 53 -2.68 -3.32 -7.59
CA VAL A 53 -3.28 -3.13 -6.27
C VAL A 53 -3.84 -1.72 -6.20
N LEU A 54 -5.14 -1.60 -6.00
CA LEU A 54 -5.79 -0.37 -5.62
C LEU A 54 -5.80 -0.29 -4.09
N ILE A 55 -5.34 0.81 -3.53
CA ILE A 55 -5.30 0.99 -2.08
C ILE A 55 -5.51 2.44 -1.70
N GLU A 56 -6.30 2.67 -0.65
CA GLU A 56 -6.47 3.98 -0.05
C GLU A 56 -5.19 4.40 0.69
N ASP A 57 -4.70 5.61 0.45
CA ASP A 57 -3.40 6.05 0.99
C ASP A 57 -3.39 6.09 2.53
N LYS A 58 -4.51 6.48 3.15
CA LYS A 58 -4.68 6.46 4.62
C LYS A 58 -4.49 5.07 5.22
N ILE A 59 -5.02 4.04 4.54
CA ILE A 59 -4.92 2.66 5.00
C ILE A 59 -3.47 2.17 4.90
N LEU A 60 -2.76 2.57 3.84
CA LEU A 60 -1.33 2.28 3.67
C LEU A 60 -0.49 2.86 4.83
N GLN A 61 -0.81 4.08 5.26
CA GLN A 61 -0.12 4.76 6.37
C GLN A 61 -0.41 4.11 7.72
N GLY A 62 -1.63 3.57 7.91
CA GLY A 62 -2.05 2.91 9.15
C GLY A 62 -1.27 1.63 9.48
N ASP A 63 -0.88 0.84 8.47
CA ASP A 63 -0.09 -0.37 8.71
C ASP A 63 0.90 -0.72 7.58
N ALA A 64 1.90 0.13 7.44
CA ALA A 64 2.91 0.03 6.39
C ALA A 64 3.71 -1.31 6.42
N GLN A 65 3.87 -1.95 7.59
CA GLN A 65 4.59 -3.22 7.69
C GLN A 65 3.82 -4.38 7.07
N PHE A 66 2.51 -4.44 7.32
CA PHE A 66 1.64 -5.44 6.72
C PHE A 66 1.66 -5.34 5.19
N TYR A 67 1.42 -4.14 4.66
CA TYR A 67 1.40 -3.92 3.20
C TYR A 67 2.76 -4.20 2.55
N LYS A 68 3.87 -3.90 3.22
CA LYS A 68 5.21 -4.28 2.74
C LYS A 68 5.36 -5.79 2.56
N LYS A 69 4.87 -6.59 3.52
CA LYS A 69 4.88 -8.07 3.41
C LYS A 69 3.95 -8.56 2.31
N LEU A 70 2.76 -7.96 2.19
CA LEU A 70 1.79 -8.29 1.15
C LEU A 70 2.34 -7.99 -0.25
N PHE A 71 2.90 -6.81 -0.47
CA PHE A 71 3.49 -6.41 -1.75
C PHE A 71 4.70 -7.26 -2.11
N SER A 72 5.52 -7.64 -1.12
CA SER A 72 6.62 -8.59 -1.35
C SER A 72 6.10 -9.95 -1.84
N LEU A 73 4.99 -10.44 -1.28
CA LEU A 73 4.35 -11.68 -1.75
C LEU A 73 3.83 -11.54 -3.19
N LEU A 74 3.14 -10.45 -3.51
CA LEU A 74 2.60 -10.21 -4.84
C LEU A 74 3.70 -10.06 -5.89
N LYS A 75 4.77 -9.31 -5.57
CA LYS A 75 5.91 -9.10 -6.47
C LYS A 75 6.66 -10.40 -6.83
N ARG A 76 6.61 -11.43 -5.97
CA ARG A 76 7.16 -12.76 -6.30
C ARG A 76 6.37 -13.50 -7.38
N ARG A 77 5.11 -13.12 -7.61
CA ARG A 77 4.23 -13.75 -8.63
C ARG A 77 4.30 -13.05 -9.99
N GLY A 78 4.84 -11.84 -10.06
CA GLY A 78 4.98 -11.12 -11.33
C GLY A 78 5.23 -9.62 -11.13
N LYS A 79 5.02 -8.86 -12.20
CA LYS A 79 5.05 -7.40 -12.15
C LYS A 79 3.95 -6.92 -11.19
N LEU A 80 4.29 -5.97 -10.33
CA LEU A 80 3.36 -5.38 -9.36
C LEU A 80 3.30 -3.88 -9.60
N LEU A 81 2.08 -3.34 -9.68
CA LEU A 81 1.81 -1.92 -9.71
C LEU A 81 0.85 -1.59 -8.56
N VAL A 82 1.19 -0.59 -7.77
CA VAL A 82 0.34 -0.12 -6.67
C VAL A 82 -0.21 1.24 -7.07
N VAL A 83 -1.53 1.37 -7.08
CA VAL A 83 -2.24 2.61 -7.36
C VAL A 83 -2.83 3.10 -6.04
N LYS A 84 -2.37 4.28 -5.62
CA LYS A 84 -2.82 4.96 -4.43
C LYS A 84 -4.05 5.79 -4.77
N ILE A 85 -5.05 5.67 -3.92
CA ILE A 85 -6.29 6.40 -4.00
C ILE A 85 -6.33 7.35 -2.80
N ASP A 86 -6.38 8.65 -3.08
CA ASP A 86 -6.54 9.68 -2.07
C ASP A 86 -7.90 10.35 -2.26
N PHE A 87 -8.82 10.09 -1.33
CA PHE A 87 -10.17 10.66 -1.35
C PHE A 87 -10.25 12.02 -0.66
N ASP A 88 -9.19 12.50 -0.01
CA ASP A 88 -9.21 13.85 0.55
C ASP A 88 -8.87 14.91 -0.52
N ASP A 89 -8.42 14.47 -1.70
CA ASP A 89 -8.18 15.33 -2.84
C ASP A 89 -9.42 15.39 -3.74
N ASP A 90 -10.22 16.45 -3.56
CA ASP A 90 -11.39 16.76 -4.38
C ASP A 90 -11.06 16.86 -5.87
N SER A 91 -9.81 17.23 -6.21
CA SER A 91 -9.38 17.37 -7.61
C SER A 91 -9.11 16.04 -8.32
N MET A 92 -9.04 14.93 -7.57
CA MET A 92 -8.78 13.58 -8.09
C MET A 92 -10.03 12.70 -8.14
N HIS A 93 -11.18 13.19 -7.65
CA HIS A 93 -12.41 12.39 -7.52
C HIS A 93 -12.89 11.81 -8.85
N GLU A 94 -12.79 12.57 -9.94
CA GLU A 94 -13.24 12.11 -11.26
C GLU A 94 -12.34 10.99 -11.79
N GLU A 95 -11.01 11.12 -11.64
CA GLU A 95 -10.04 10.09 -12.03
C GLU A 95 -10.17 8.84 -11.17
N ILE A 96 -10.45 8.98 -9.88
CA ILE A 96 -10.71 7.85 -8.99
C ILE A 96 -11.98 7.13 -9.42
N ALA A 97 -13.06 7.86 -9.70
CA ALA A 97 -14.31 7.28 -10.20
C ALA A 97 -14.10 6.55 -11.54
N LYS A 98 -13.33 7.13 -12.47
CA LYS A 98 -12.95 6.49 -13.74
C LYS A 98 -12.12 5.23 -13.52
N LEU A 99 -11.17 5.24 -12.59
CA LEU A 99 -10.34 4.09 -12.25
C LEU A 99 -11.18 2.95 -11.65
N LEU A 100 -12.06 3.27 -10.70
CA LEU A 100 -12.95 2.29 -10.08
C LEU A 100 -13.89 1.68 -11.13
N THR A 101 -14.43 2.50 -12.02
CA THR A 101 -15.25 2.04 -13.16
C THR A 101 -14.43 1.14 -14.09
N TYR A 102 -13.19 1.54 -14.40
CA TYR A 102 -12.30 0.76 -15.26
C TYR A 102 -12.03 -0.64 -14.68
N PHE A 103 -11.86 -0.77 -13.36
CA PHE A 103 -11.65 -2.06 -12.69
C PHE A 103 -12.94 -2.77 -12.27
N GLU A 104 -14.12 -2.20 -12.56
CA GLU A 104 -15.42 -2.62 -12.01
C GLU A 104 -15.35 -2.84 -10.49
N ALA A 105 -14.58 -1.98 -9.82
CA ALA A 105 -14.24 -2.10 -8.43
C ALA A 105 -15.43 -1.71 -7.56
N LYS A 106 -15.85 -2.64 -6.69
CA LYS A 106 -16.85 -2.38 -5.64
C LYS A 106 -16.21 -1.87 -4.34
N GLY A 107 -14.90 -2.05 -4.21
CA GLY A 107 -14.14 -1.75 -3.01
C GLY A 107 -12.92 -0.86 -3.28
N LEU A 108 -12.60 -0.02 -2.29
CA LEU A 108 -11.51 0.97 -2.33
C LEU A 108 -10.13 0.35 -2.25
N THR A 109 -10.02 -0.81 -1.61
CA THR A 109 -8.76 -1.54 -1.48
C THR A 109 -8.92 -2.94 -2.05
N SER A 110 -8.31 -3.18 -3.19
CA SER A 110 -8.57 -4.37 -4.00
C SER A 110 -7.35 -4.74 -4.85
N ILE A 111 -7.20 -6.03 -5.12
CA ILE A 111 -6.07 -6.62 -5.82
C ILE A 111 -6.60 -7.28 -7.08
N TYR A 112 -6.06 -6.87 -8.23
CA TYR A 112 -6.44 -7.35 -9.55
C TYR A 112 -5.26 -8.01 -10.25
N HIS A 113 -5.57 -9.02 -11.04
CA HIS A 113 -4.71 -9.48 -12.11
C HIS A 113 -5.11 -8.75 -13.40
N HIS A 114 -4.17 -8.08 -14.04
CA HIS A 114 -4.38 -7.36 -15.29
C HIS A 114 -3.55 -7.99 -16.39
N ASN A 115 -4.19 -8.44 -17.47
CA ASN A 115 -3.53 -9.04 -18.62
C ASN A 115 -4.25 -8.66 -19.93
N LYS A 116 -3.75 -9.16 -21.08
CA LYS A 116 -4.39 -8.93 -22.39
C LYS A 116 -5.83 -9.42 -22.50
N SER A 117 -6.22 -10.39 -21.66
CA SER A 117 -7.58 -10.94 -21.62
C SER A 117 -8.53 -10.13 -20.74
N GLY A 118 -8.04 -9.09 -20.06
CA GLY A 118 -8.82 -8.21 -19.21
C GLY A 118 -8.32 -8.18 -17.77
N LYS A 119 -9.24 -7.85 -16.85
CA LYS A 119 -8.92 -7.62 -15.42
C LYS A 119 -9.74 -8.59 -14.60
N LYS A 120 -9.08 -9.30 -13.69
CA LYS A 120 -9.72 -10.26 -12.81
C LYS A 120 -9.43 -9.91 -11.37
N LEU A 121 -10.49 -9.71 -10.58
CA LEU A 121 -10.37 -9.50 -9.14
C LEU A 121 -9.77 -10.75 -8.50
N ILE A 122 -8.64 -10.59 -7.81
CA ILE A 122 -8.04 -11.63 -6.97
C ILE A 122 -8.65 -11.53 -5.57
N PHE A 123 -8.65 -10.32 -5.01
CA PHE A 123 -9.08 -10.10 -3.63
C PHE A 123 -9.61 -8.68 -3.44
N ASP A 124 -10.71 -8.54 -2.71
CA ASP A 124 -11.28 -7.25 -2.30
C ASP A 124 -11.15 -7.13 -0.79
N LEU A 125 -10.28 -6.23 -0.31
CA LEU A 125 -10.08 -6.02 1.12
C LEU A 125 -11.27 -5.27 1.74
N SER A 126 -11.95 -4.42 0.98
CA SER A 126 -13.11 -3.65 1.48
C SER A 126 -14.30 -4.56 1.79
N ALA A 127 -14.47 -5.66 1.05
CA ALA A 127 -15.50 -6.66 1.32
C ALA A 127 -15.23 -7.53 2.56
N HIS A 128 -14.04 -7.44 3.16
CA HIS A 128 -13.59 -8.30 4.27
C HIS A 128 -13.17 -7.47 5.49
N SER A 129 -13.90 -6.39 5.80
CA SER A 129 -13.61 -5.45 6.90
C SER A 129 -13.52 -6.08 8.31
N GLY A 130 -13.93 -7.34 8.48
CA GLY A 130 -13.77 -8.12 9.72
C GLY A 130 -12.56 -9.06 9.77
N TYR A 131 -11.76 -9.15 8.70
CA TYR A 131 -10.61 -10.04 8.66
C TYR A 131 -9.41 -9.42 9.38
N GLY A 132 -8.75 -10.23 10.22
CA GLY A 132 -7.44 -9.87 10.74
C GLY A 132 -6.40 -9.83 9.61
N GLN A 133 -5.34 -9.05 9.77
CA GLN A 133 -4.25 -8.95 8.79
C GLN A 133 -3.68 -10.31 8.38
N ARG A 134 -3.57 -11.23 9.36
CA ARG A 134 -3.12 -12.59 9.12
C ARG A 134 -4.06 -13.34 8.16
N ASP A 135 -5.36 -13.17 8.33
CA ASP A 135 -6.37 -13.83 7.50
C ASP A 135 -6.37 -13.26 6.09
N ILE A 136 -6.24 -11.93 5.94
CA ILE A 136 -6.06 -11.28 4.64
C ILE A 136 -4.82 -11.84 3.93
N TYR A 137 -3.69 -11.92 4.61
CA TYR A 137 -2.45 -12.43 4.03
C TYR A 137 -2.60 -13.89 3.57
N LEU A 138 -3.21 -14.74 4.40
CA LEU A 138 -3.42 -16.16 4.08
C LEU A 138 -4.39 -16.35 2.92
N GLU A 139 -5.49 -15.59 2.90
CA GLU A 139 -6.50 -15.69 1.84
C GLU A 139 -5.96 -15.18 0.50
N VAL A 140 -5.25 -14.05 0.50
CA VAL A 140 -4.54 -13.54 -0.69
C VAL A 140 -3.52 -14.58 -1.17
N ARG A 141 -2.71 -15.16 -0.27
CA ARG A 141 -1.75 -16.20 -0.62
C ARG A 141 -2.43 -17.42 -1.24
N LYS A 142 -3.55 -17.88 -0.69
CA LYS A 142 -4.32 -19.02 -1.19
C LYS A 142 -4.87 -18.74 -2.59
N ARG A 143 -5.47 -17.58 -2.80
CA ARG A 143 -6.00 -17.19 -4.12
C ARG A 143 -4.91 -17.02 -5.17
N LEU A 144 -3.76 -16.46 -4.80
CA LEU A 144 -2.59 -16.38 -5.69
C LEU A 144 -2.03 -17.74 -6.09
N ILE A 145 -2.17 -18.78 -5.26
CA ILE A 145 -1.78 -20.15 -5.62
C ILE A 145 -2.72 -20.72 -6.69
N ASN A 146 -4.03 -20.44 -6.60
CA ASN A 146 -5.03 -20.93 -7.54
C ASN A 146 -5.07 -20.16 -8.88
N PHE A 147 -4.23 -19.13 -9.04
CA PHE A 147 -4.15 -18.29 -10.23
C PHE A 147 -2.90 -18.56 -11.09
N GLY A 148 -1.98 -19.41 -10.63
CA GLY A 148 -0.83 -19.89 -11.40
C GLY A 148 -1.09 -21.27 -11.98
#